data_AF-A0A9D2QVI2-F1
#
_entry.id   AF-A0A9D2QVI2-F1
#
_cell.length_a   1.000
_cell.length_b   1.000
_cell.length_c   1.000
_cell.angle_alpha   90.00
_cell.angle_beta   90.00
_cell.angle_gamma   90.00
#
_symmetry.space_group_name_H-M   'P 1'
#
loop_
_entity.id
_entity.type
_entity.pdbx_description
1 polymer ?
#
loop_
_entity_poly.entity_id
_entity_poly.type
_entity_poly.pdbx_seq_one_letter_code
_entity_poly.pdbx_strand_id
1 'polypeptide(L)'
;MDELYQQIIDSYKETGSVKKTAEELGTYPIKVRRVLITEGLWHSKTSNQVAELLALGKSVAEIAEELVISEKNVQSYMPYSRGQY
;
A
#
# COMPACT_ATOMS: atom_id res chain seq x y z
N MET A 1 -15.41 -9.09 -6.94
CA MET A 1 -14.01 -8.81 -6.55
C MET A 1 -13.48 -7.79 -7.55
N ASP A 2 -12.67 -6.82 -7.13
CA ASP A 2 -11.98 -5.93 -8.07
C ASP A 2 -11.11 -6.81 -8.99
N GLU A 3 -11.44 -6.94 -10.27
CA GLU A 3 -10.65 -7.72 -11.23
C GLU A 3 -9.20 -7.21 -11.29
N LEU A 4 -9.02 -5.88 -11.20
CA LEU A 4 -7.72 -5.23 -11.13
C LEU A 4 -6.92 -5.60 -9.88
N TYR A 5 -7.59 -5.86 -8.73
CA TYR A 5 -6.91 -6.25 -7.50
C TYR A 5 -6.21 -7.59 -7.66
N GLN A 6 -6.92 -8.57 -8.24
CA GLN A 6 -6.36 -9.89 -8.47
C GLN A 6 -5.26 -9.86 -9.53
N GLN A 7 -5.46 -9.08 -10.61
CA GLN A 7 -4.44 -8.86 -11.64
C GLN A 7 -3.16 -8.25 -11.08
N ILE A 8 -3.27 -7.28 -10.17
CA ILE A 8 -2.11 -6.68 -9.49
C ILE A 8 -1.30 -7.75 -8.76
N ILE A 9 -1.97 -8.64 -8.00
CA ILE A 9 -1.29 -9.69 -7.23
C ILE A 9 -0.61 -10.68 -8.18
N ASP A 10 -1.31 -11.09 -9.23
CA ASP A 10 -0.81 -12.07 -10.20
C ASP A 10 0.39 -11.52 -10.98
N SER A 11 0.26 -10.34 -11.58
CA SER A 11 1.35 -9.65 -12.27
C SER A 11 2.51 -9.31 -11.34
N TYR A 12 2.28 -9.01 -10.06
CA TYR A 12 3.38 -8.80 -9.11
C TYR A 12 4.15 -10.09 -8.81
N LYS A 13 3.47 -11.24 -8.72
CA LYS A 13 4.13 -12.54 -8.56
C LYS A 13 5.02 -12.89 -9.75
N GLU A 14 4.66 -12.47 -10.95
CA GLU A 14 5.46 -12.67 -12.16
C GLU A 14 6.60 -11.64 -12.31
N THR A 15 6.30 -10.35 -12.12
CA THR A 15 7.25 -9.25 -12.39
C THR A 15 8.17 -8.93 -11.22
N GLY A 16 7.75 -9.24 -9.98
CA GLY A 16 8.46 -8.94 -8.74
C GLY A 16 8.61 -7.44 -8.42
N SER A 17 7.99 -6.54 -9.19
CA SER A 17 8.24 -5.10 -9.07
C SER A 17 6.97 -4.29 -9.25
N VAL A 18 6.63 -3.50 -8.21
CA VAL A 18 5.46 -2.63 -8.14
C VAL A 18 5.36 -1.68 -9.34
N LYS A 19 6.50 -1.14 -9.80
CA LYS A 19 6.53 -0.24 -10.96
C LYS A 19 6.17 -0.98 -12.24
N LYS A 20 6.83 -2.11 -12.52
CA LYS A 20 6.52 -2.92 -13.71
C LYS A 20 5.07 -3.37 -13.72
N THR A 21 4.58 -3.89 -12.59
CA THR A 21 3.18 -4.31 -12.46
C THR A 21 2.22 -3.16 -12.77
N ALA A 22 2.53 -1.95 -12.30
CA ALA A 22 1.71 -0.77 -12.57
C ALA A 22 1.70 -0.37 -14.05
N GLU A 23 2.87 -0.39 -14.69
CA GLU A 23 3.04 -0.08 -16.11
C GLU A 23 2.31 -1.09 -17.01
N GLU A 24 2.48 -2.39 -16.73
CA GLU A 24 1.82 -3.49 -17.46
C GLU A 24 0.29 -3.41 -17.37
N LEU A 25 -0.23 -3.11 -16.16
CA LEU A 25 -1.67 -3.00 -15.92
C LEU A 25 -2.24 -1.61 -16.24
N GLY A 26 -1.41 -0.66 -16.69
CA GLY A 26 -1.84 0.72 -16.96
C GLY A 26 -2.41 1.44 -15.74
N THR A 27 -1.96 1.10 -14.54
CA THR A 27 -2.48 1.63 -13.27
C THR A 27 -1.42 2.46 -12.54
N TYR A 28 -1.82 3.12 -11.45
CA TYR A 28 -0.89 3.90 -10.65
C TYR A 28 -0.08 3.00 -9.70
N PRO A 29 1.24 3.21 -9.57
CA PRO A 29 2.09 2.42 -8.67
C PRO A 29 1.67 2.52 -7.20
N ILE A 30 1.04 3.64 -6.81
CA ILE A 30 0.45 3.79 -5.48
C ILE A 30 -0.67 2.78 -5.23
N LYS A 31 -1.49 2.49 -6.25
CA LYS A 31 -2.61 1.55 -6.17
C LYS A 31 -2.09 0.14 -6.02
N VAL A 32 -1.12 -0.23 -6.85
CA VAL A 32 -0.38 -1.51 -6.76
C VAL A 32 0.21 -1.69 -5.36
N ARG A 33 0.93 -0.68 -4.85
CA ARG A 33 1.55 -0.73 -3.52
C ARG A 33 0.52 -0.98 -2.42
N ARG A 34 -0.60 -0.25 -2.42
CA ARG A 34 -1.66 -0.40 -1.40
C ARG A 34 -2.32 -1.78 -1.45
N VAL A 35 -2.54 -2.33 -2.64
CA VAL A 35 -3.04 -3.70 -2.81
C VAL A 35 -2.07 -4.70 -2.20
N LEU A 36 -0.78 -4.60 -2.52
CA LEU A 36 0.23 -5.50 -2.01
C LEU A 36 0.44 -5.37 -0.49
N ILE A 37 0.31 -4.17 0.07
CA ILE A 37 0.31 -3.96 1.53
C ILE A 37 -0.88 -4.68 2.18
N THR A 38 -2.05 -4.63 1.54
CA THR A 38 -3.27 -5.29 2.05
C THR A 38 -3.10 -6.81 2.12
N GLU A 39 -2.45 -7.39 1.11
CA GLU A 39 -2.13 -8.83 1.10
C GLU A 39 -0.88 -9.18 1.92
N GLY A 40 -0.16 -8.20 2.46
CA GLY A 40 1.13 -8.42 3.14
C GLY A 40 2.27 -8.85 2.20
N LEU A 41 2.06 -8.78 0.87
CA LEU A 41 3.06 -9.11 -0.16
C LEU A 41 4.12 -8.01 -0.33
N TRP A 42 3.86 -6.81 0.19
CA TRP A 42 4.81 -5.71 0.17
C TRP A 42 4.99 -5.12 1.55
N HIS A 43 6.25 -5.08 1.99
CA HIS A 43 6.66 -4.55 3.27
C HIS A 43 7.93 -3.73 3.10
N SER A 44 8.06 -2.70 3.92
CA SER A 44 9.24 -1.86 4.04
C SER A 44 9.35 -1.41 5.49
N LYS A 45 10.52 -0.90 5.88
CA LYS A 45 10.73 -0.43 7.25
C LYS A 45 9.62 0.54 7.71
N THR A 46 9.29 1.54 6.89
CA THR A 46 8.20 2.48 7.16
C THR A 46 6.83 1.82 7.14
N SER A 47 6.56 0.93 6.19
CA SER A 47 5.27 0.23 6.09
C SER A 47 4.99 -0.65 7.31
N ASN A 48 6.01 -1.33 7.82
CA ASN A 48 5.90 -2.16 9.01
C ASN A 48 5.59 -1.29 10.23
N GLN A 49 6.32 -0.17 10.39
CA GLN A 49 6.02 0.75 11.47
C GLN A 49 4.61 1.33 11.35
N VAL A 50 4.16 1.75 10.16
CA VAL A 50 2.78 2.22 9.94
C VAL A 50 1.77 1.13 10.34
N ALA A 51 2.00 -0.12 9.94
CA ALA A 51 1.12 -1.24 10.27
C ALA A 51 1.09 -1.54 11.78
N GLU A 52 2.25 -1.51 12.45
CA GLU A 52 2.35 -1.68 13.92
C GLU A 52 1.60 -0.57 14.66
N LEU A 53 1.78 0.69 14.24
CA LEU A 53 1.12 1.83 14.87
C LEU A 53 -0.39 1.86 14.59
N LEU A 54 -0.82 1.47 13.40
CA LEU A 54 -2.25 1.24 13.10
C LEU A 54 -2.83 0.12 13.95
N ALA A 55 -2.08 -0.98 14.16
CA ALA A 55 -2.50 -2.09 15.02
C ALA A 55 -2.61 -1.67 16.49
N LEU A 56 -1.81 -0.68 16.92
CA LEU A 56 -1.94 -0.03 18.23
C LEU A 56 -3.14 0.94 18.32
N GLY A 57 -3.86 1.18 17.21
CA GLY A 57 -5.00 2.09 17.16
C GLY A 57 -4.62 3.56 17.01
N LYS A 58 -3.38 3.88 16.62
CA LYS A 58 -2.96 5.27 16.38
C LYS A 58 -3.60 5.84 15.13
N SER A 59 -3.84 7.15 15.15
CA SER A 59 -4.36 7.88 14.00
C SER A 59 -3.28 8.17 12.95
N VAL A 60 -3.69 8.40 11.70
CA VAL A 60 -2.79 8.75 10.59
C VAL A 60 -1.87 9.93 10.93
N ALA A 61 -2.41 10.95 11.60
CA ALA A 61 -1.64 12.11 12.06
C ALA A 61 -0.56 11.72 13.08
N GLU A 62 -0.88 10.92 14.08
CA GLU A 62 0.10 10.47 15.08
C GLU A 62 1.22 9.63 14.46
N ILE A 63 0.86 8.77 13.50
CA ILE A 63 1.81 7.96 12.75
C ILE A 63 2.72 8.85 11.88
N ALA A 64 2.15 9.88 11.27
CA ALA A 64 2.89 10.85 10.47
C ALA A 64 3.94 11.58 11.32
N GLU A 65 3.54 12.04 12.50
CA GLU A 65 4.45 12.71 13.44
C GLU A 65 5.53 11.75 13.97
N GLU A 66 5.17 10.53 14.36
CA GLU A 66 6.11 9.56 14.92
C GLU A 66 7.13 9.05 13.91
N LEU A 67 6.71 8.89 12.64
CA LEU A 67 7.59 8.48 11.55
C LEU A 67 8.27 9.66 10.86
N VAL A 68 7.95 10.90 11.25
CA VAL A 68 8.45 12.13 10.63
C VAL A 68 8.22 12.12 9.12
N ILE A 69 7.03 11.68 8.71
CA ILE A 69 6.57 11.66 7.32
C ILE A 69 5.25 12.40 7.19
N SER A 70 4.89 12.86 5.98
CA SER A 70 3.59 13.49 5.78
C SER A 70 2.45 12.49 5.90
N GLU A 71 1.27 12.95 6.32
CA GLU A 71 0.04 12.13 6.37
C GLU A 71 -0.30 11.46 5.03
N LYS A 72 -0.05 12.15 3.90
CA LYS A 72 -0.20 11.57 2.56
C LYS A 72 0.71 10.34 2.35
N ASN A 73 1.90 10.37 2.94
CA ASN A 73 2.83 9.26 2.90
C ASN A 73 2.32 8.11 3.78
N VAL A 74 1.80 8.39 4.98
CA VAL A 74 1.12 7.38 5.81
C VAL A 74 -0.04 6.73 5.04
N GLN A 75 -0.91 7.52 4.42
CA GLN A 75 -2.02 7.04 3.58
C GLN A 75 -1.54 6.19 2.40
N SER A 76 -0.35 6.46 1.88
CA SER A 76 0.28 5.67 0.82
C SER A 76 0.71 4.28 1.29
N TYR A 77 0.96 4.13 2.60
CA TYR A 77 1.26 2.86 3.27
C TYR A 77 0.05 2.21 3.92
N MET A 78 -1.13 2.83 3.83
CA MET A 78 -2.34 2.24 4.37
C MET A 78 -2.90 1.16 3.44
N PRO A 79 -3.53 0.12 4.01
CA PRO A 79 -4.23 -0.87 3.23
C PRO A 79 -5.25 -0.21 2.29
N TYR A 80 -5.48 -0.88 1.18
CA TYR A 80 -6.39 -0.43 0.15
C TYR A 80 -7.81 -0.41 0.70
N SER A 81 -8.37 0.80 0.86
CA SER A 81 -9.75 1.00 1.30
C SER A 81 -10.59 1.43 0.10
N ARG A 82 -11.62 0.65 -0.21
CA ARG A 82 -12.53 0.79 -1.36
C ARG A 82 -13.43 2.03 -1.32
N GLY A 83 -13.18 2.98 -0.41
CA GLY A 83 -14.06 4.12 -0.11
C GLY A 83 -13.64 5.49 -0.64
N GLN A 84 -12.56 5.58 -1.41
CA GLN A 84 -12.12 6.84 -2.04
C GLN A 84 -12.00 6.64 -3.54
N TYR A 85 -13.18 6.68 -4.19
CA TYR A 85 -13.33 6.95 -5.61
C TYR A 85 -14.12 8.25 -5.74
#